data_AF-A0A933NCW6-F1
#
_entry.id   AF-A0A933NCW6-F1
#
_cell.length_a   1.000
_cell.length_b   1.000
_cell.length_c   1.000
_cell.angle_alpha   90.00
_cell.angle_beta   90.00
_cell.angle_gamma   90.00
#
_symmetry.space_group_name_H-M   'P 1'
#
loop_
_entity.id
_entity.type
_entity.pdbx_description
1 polymer ?
#
loop_
_entity_poly.entity_id
_entity_poly.type
_entity_poly.pdbx_seq_one_letter_code
_entity_poly.pdbx_strand_id
1 'polypeptide(L)'
;MTTTQLSSALRPAARPTWKEVPCDVQLRSQLSALGFTGDLASQVRSFQSRYNARNPGQPIRVDGIFGPETLGAFRNVQSGRVSLRETAQQHVDSSKPAGVFGGMAGAGLKAPKSLEETQGFQALSPSLKGQTQSLAQGANAMDRATLSGLVNSSSFRGMDADSQQKAINVFRAADSKGRFDLNVLAARNVGGKPALLDRDSTGHTTLDNLDKLASGPLSDEFAKEGVSRKQLLGSTIQEVGQPGQINQDSKGTCTVTSVSYALSQRNPAEYARLVQGLASPEGQVKLRNGDTLDRNGTGIAPDTATDRSASERLLQSSLMDYGNGRLYSYDNVSDTHQSNLAQRVARGWGNMLGVEASPVAKGRSGLGETGIKKVYDGLFGGDAKLVVNDAAGTKALDALAGAKPSTAMLTLKWGNSAHEVAFDRIEGDRVYFRNPWGGRFVPSGAEMKGPPNRRLDDAFTGMESMSLEEAKKHLLSVVRE
;
A
#
# COMPACT_ATOMS: atom_id res chain seq x y z
N MET A 1 12.68 20.05 -57.44
CA MET A 1 11.24 20.40 -57.40
C MET A 1 10.62 19.75 -56.18
N THR A 2 9.68 20.47 -55.59
CA THR A 2 9.35 20.54 -54.16
C THR A 2 8.22 19.62 -53.70
N THR A 3 8.30 19.34 -52.41
CA THR A 3 7.32 18.89 -51.42
C THR A 3 5.88 19.41 -51.64
N THR A 4 5.11 18.84 -52.58
CA THR A 4 3.65 19.12 -52.66
C THR A 4 2.88 18.02 -53.40
N GLN A 5 2.81 16.81 -52.84
CA GLN A 5 1.79 15.82 -53.24
C GLN A 5 1.79 14.66 -52.23
N LEU A 6 0.98 14.78 -51.17
CA LEU A 6 0.43 13.69 -50.34
C LEU A 6 -0.39 14.33 -49.20
N SER A 7 -1.49 15.02 -49.55
CA SER A 7 -2.48 15.49 -48.58
C SER A 7 -3.90 15.26 -49.11
N SER A 8 -4.29 13.99 -49.25
CA SER A 8 -5.68 13.63 -49.55
C SER A 8 -5.98 12.16 -49.26
N ALA A 9 -5.72 11.69 -48.06
CA ALA A 9 -6.38 10.49 -47.53
C ALA A 9 -6.42 10.56 -46.01
N LEU A 10 -7.56 10.19 -45.42
CA LEU A 10 -7.94 10.17 -43.99
C LEU A 10 -8.94 11.26 -43.57
N ARG A 11 -10.21 11.05 -43.94
CA ARG A 11 -11.36 11.53 -43.13
C ARG A 11 -11.73 10.42 -42.12
N PRO A 12 -12.00 10.73 -40.85
CA PRO A 12 -12.45 9.73 -39.89
C PRO A 12 -13.92 9.35 -40.15
N ALA A 13 -14.21 8.04 -40.06
CA ALA A 13 -15.55 7.49 -40.20
C ALA A 13 -16.48 7.97 -39.07
N ALA A 14 -17.75 8.20 -39.40
CA ALA A 14 -18.79 8.57 -38.45
C ALA A 14 -19.03 7.48 -37.38
N ARG A 15 -19.27 7.89 -36.13
CA ARG A 15 -19.58 6.97 -35.03
C ARG A 15 -21.00 6.40 -35.18
N PRO A 16 -21.23 5.10 -34.90
CA PRO A 16 -22.55 4.52 -34.91
C PRO A 16 -23.40 5.04 -33.74
N THR A 17 -24.62 5.45 -34.02
CA THR A 17 -25.65 5.75 -33.01
C THR A 17 -26.33 4.46 -32.58
N TRP A 18 -26.34 4.17 -31.29
CA TRP A 18 -26.99 2.99 -30.71
C TRP A 18 -28.29 3.39 -30.02
N LYS A 19 -29.39 2.71 -30.35
CA LYS A 19 -30.68 2.84 -29.67
C LYS A 19 -30.63 2.17 -28.29
N GLU A 20 -31.16 2.84 -27.28
CA GLU A 20 -31.33 2.30 -25.93
C GLU A 20 -32.31 1.12 -25.93
N VAL A 21 -31.97 0.06 -25.19
CA VAL A 21 -32.86 -1.08 -24.90
C VAL A 21 -33.61 -0.77 -23.60
N PRO A 22 -34.95 -0.89 -23.52
CA PRO A 22 -35.70 -0.60 -22.31
C PRO A 22 -35.37 -1.58 -21.18
N CYS A 23 -35.28 -1.07 -19.95
CA CYS A 23 -34.91 -1.85 -18.76
C CYS A 23 -36.12 -2.13 -17.86
N ASP A 24 -36.05 -3.24 -17.13
CA ASP A 24 -37.00 -3.70 -16.11
C ASP A 24 -37.00 -2.76 -14.87
N VAL A 25 -38.19 -2.44 -14.38
CA VAL A 25 -38.47 -1.57 -13.22
C VAL A 25 -37.89 -2.16 -11.92
N GLN A 26 -37.77 -3.48 -11.81
CA GLN A 26 -37.34 -4.18 -10.60
C GLN A 26 -35.87 -3.91 -10.24
N LEU A 27 -34.99 -3.83 -11.24
CA LEU A 27 -33.55 -3.58 -11.02
C LEU A 27 -33.27 -2.14 -10.55
N ARG A 28 -34.08 -1.16 -10.99
CA ARG A 28 -33.98 0.23 -10.51
C ARG A 28 -34.28 0.35 -9.02
N SER A 29 -35.29 -0.38 -8.55
CA SER A 29 -35.70 -0.42 -7.15
C SER A 29 -34.58 -1.00 -6.26
N GLN A 30 -33.95 -2.09 -6.67
CA GLN A 30 -32.91 -2.78 -5.88
C GLN A 30 -31.64 -1.93 -5.71
N LEU A 31 -31.17 -1.28 -6.78
CA LEU A 31 -29.99 -0.42 -6.71
C LEU A 31 -30.23 0.84 -5.86
N SER A 32 -31.44 1.41 -5.93
CA SER A 32 -31.83 2.55 -5.10
C SER A 32 -31.94 2.17 -3.62
N ALA A 33 -32.45 0.97 -3.30
CA ALA A 33 -32.56 0.47 -1.93
C ALA A 33 -31.18 0.23 -1.27
N LEU A 34 -30.15 -0.03 -2.08
CA LEU A 34 -28.76 -0.18 -1.65
C LEU A 34 -27.98 1.16 -1.63
N GLY A 35 -28.65 2.29 -1.85
CA GLY A 35 -28.05 3.63 -1.80
C GLY A 35 -27.23 4.01 -3.03
N PHE A 36 -27.27 3.21 -4.11
CA PHE A 36 -26.62 3.56 -5.36
C PHE A 36 -27.52 4.51 -6.17
N THR A 37 -27.36 5.81 -5.97
CA THR A 37 -28.06 6.85 -6.74
C THR A 37 -27.14 7.48 -7.80
N GLY A 38 -27.72 7.93 -8.92
CA GLY A 38 -27.01 8.73 -9.92
C GLY A 38 -26.02 7.94 -10.80
N ASP A 39 -24.86 8.55 -11.04
CA ASP A 39 -23.88 8.14 -12.06
C ASP A 39 -23.28 6.75 -11.82
N LEU A 40 -23.08 6.36 -10.56
CA LEU A 40 -22.48 5.07 -10.22
C LEU A 40 -23.39 3.90 -10.60
N ALA A 41 -24.70 4.04 -10.38
CA ALA A 41 -25.67 3.05 -10.84
C ALA A 41 -25.73 3.02 -12.38
N SER A 42 -25.48 4.15 -13.05
CA SER A 42 -25.40 4.25 -14.51
C SER A 42 -24.16 3.57 -15.09
N GLN A 43 -23.03 3.65 -14.38
CA GLN A 43 -21.78 3.01 -14.73
C GLN A 43 -21.85 1.48 -14.56
N VAL A 44 -22.45 1.02 -13.45
CA VAL A 44 -22.73 -0.41 -13.23
C VAL A 44 -23.67 -0.97 -14.30
N ARG A 45 -24.74 -0.23 -14.64
CA ARG A 45 -25.67 -0.58 -15.74
C ARG A 45 -24.99 -0.63 -17.11
N SER A 46 -24.16 0.37 -17.41
CA SER A 46 -23.42 0.44 -18.68
C SER A 46 -22.39 -0.67 -18.80
N PHE A 47 -21.80 -1.11 -17.70
CA PHE A 47 -20.92 -2.27 -17.67
C PHE A 47 -21.69 -3.57 -17.93
N GLN A 48 -22.77 -3.82 -17.18
CA GLN A 48 -23.59 -5.03 -17.31
C GLN A 48 -24.16 -5.20 -18.73
N SER A 49 -24.70 -4.13 -19.31
CA SER A 49 -25.25 -4.14 -20.67
C SER A 49 -24.19 -4.48 -21.72
N ARG A 50 -22.99 -3.87 -21.62
CA ARG A 50 -21.88 -4.12 -22.55
C ARG A 50 -21.30 -5.53 -22.40
N TYR A 51 -21.27 -6.08 -21.19
CA TYR A 51 -20.82 -7.44 -20.93
C TYR A 51 -21.81 -8.47 -21.50
N ASN A 52 -23.10 -8.33 -21.21
CA ASN A 52 -24.13 -9.29 -21.63
C ASN A 52 -24.35 -9.29 -23.15
N ALA A 53 -24.26 -8.13 -23.80
CA ALA A 53 -24.33 -8.03 -25.27
C ALA A 53 -23.17 -8.77 -25.97
N ARG A 54 -22.03 -8.94 -25.29
CA ARG A 54 -20.83 -9.60 -25.85
C ARG A 54 -20.70 -11.07 -25.44
N ASN A 55 -21.45 -11.50 -24.43
CA ASN A 55 -21.40 -12.86 -23.88
C ASN A 55 -22.83 -13.42 -23.72
N PRO A 56 -23.58 -13.64 -24.81
CA PRO A 56 -24.99 -14.00 -24.74
C PRO A 56 -25.26 -15.37 -24.06
N GLY A 57 -24.25 -16.23 -23.95
CA GLY A 57 -24.35 -17.53 -23.27
C GLY A 57 -24.07 -17.50 -21.76
N GLN A 58 -23.56 -16.39 -21.21
CA GLN A 58 -23.20 -16.28 -19.79
C GLN A 58 -23.50 -14.86 -19.26
N PRO A 59 -24.76 -14.45 -19.16
CA PRO A 59 -25.11 -13.11 -18.71
C PRO A 59 -24.81 -12.97 -17.20
N ILE A 60 -24.08 -11.92 -16.83
CA ILE A 60 -23.96 -11.53 -15.42
C ILE A 60 -25.25 -10.85 -14.95
N ARG A 61 -25.81 -11.37 -13.87
CA ARG A 61 -26.96 -10.79 -13.16
C ARG A 61 -26.44 -10.05 -11.94
N VAL A 62 -26.79 -8.78 -11.82
CA VAL A 62 -26.62 -8.04 -10.56
C VAL A 62 -27.80 -8.44 -9.69
N ASP A 63 -27.61 -9.46 -8.84
CA ASP A 63 -28.61 -9.97 -7.91
C ASP A 63 -28.57 -9.27 -6.53
N GLY A 64 -27.64 -8.33 -6.36
CA GLY A 64 -27.45 -7.58 -5.11
C GLY A 64 -26.62 -8.31 -4.05
N ILE A 65 -26.09 -9.50 -4.35
CA ILE A 65 -25.23 -10.27 -3.44
C ILE A 65 -23.76 -10.05 -3.84
N PHE A 66 -23.16 -9.00 -3.29
CA PHE A 66 -21.74 -8.72 -3.50
C PHE A 66 -20.91 -9.58 -2.53
N GLY A 67 -20.35 -10.67 -3.02
CA GLY A 67 -19.33 -11.45 -2.29
C GLY A 67 -18.00 -10.69 -2.13
N PRO A 68 -17.05 -11.21 -1.33
CA PRO A 68 -15.75 -10.58 -1.09
C PRO A 68 -14.98 -10.27 -2.39
N GLU A 69 -15.17 -11.10 -3.41
CA GLU A 69 -14.53 -10.98 -4.73
C GLU A 69 -15.13 -9.84 -5.56
N THR A 70 -16.46 -9.71 -5.59
CA THR A 70 -17.13 -8.60 -6.28
C THR A 70 -16.81 -7.26 -5.60
N LEU A 71 -16.68 -7.26 -4.27
CA LEU A 71 -16.24 -6.10 -3.51
C LEU A 71 -14.78 -5.75 -3.78
N GLY A 72 -13.90 -6.75 -3.94
CA GLY A 72 -12.52 -6.57 -4.38
C GLY A 72 -12.42 -5.96 -5.77
N ALA A 73 -13.17 -6.48 -6.74
CA ALA A 73 -13.26 -5.94 -8.09
C ALA A 73 -13.77 -4.48 -8.08
N PHE A 74 -14.76 -4.17 -7.25
CA PHE A 74 -15.29 -2.80 -7.10
C PHE A 74 -14.26 -1.84 -6.50
N ARG A 75 -13.52 -2.28 -5.47
CA ARG A 75 -12.43 -1.51 -4.85
C ARG A 75 -11.33 -1.16 -5.86
N ASN A 76 -11.01 -2.08 -6.76
CA ASN A 76 -9.95 -1.90 -7.76
C ASN A 76 -10.37 -0.93 -8.89
N VAL A 77 -11.65 -0.92 -9.26
CA VAL A 77 -12.22 0.05 -10.21
C VAL A 77 -12.32 1.44 -9.59
N GLN A 78 -12.73 1.54 -8.32
CA GLN A 78 -12.84 2.82 -7.61
C GLN A 78 -11.49 3.47 -7.30
N SER A 79 -10.42 2.69 -7.14
CA SER A 79 -9.07 3.21 -6.93
C SER A 79 -8.36 3.64 -8.23
N GLY A 80 -9.02 3.55 -9.39
CA GLY A 80 -8.42 3.89 -10.69
C GLY A 80 -7.31 2.92 -11.15
N ARG A 81 -7.24 1.72 -10.56
CA ARG A 81 -6.12 0.78 -10.74
C ARG A 81 -6.21 -0.10 -11.99
N VAL A 82 -7.38 -0.25 -12.63
CA VAL A 82 -7.54 -0.97 -13.92
C VAL A 82 -8.74 -0.46 -14.72
N SER A 83 -8.70 -0.58 -16.06
CA SER A 83 -9.90 -0.47 -16.91
C SER A 83 -10.68 -1.78 -16.96
N LEU A 84 -12.02 -1.71 -17.05
CA LEU A 84 -12.99 -2.83 -16.94
C LEU A 84 -12.81 -4.01 -17.92
N ARG A 85 -11.82 -4.00 -18.81
CA ARG A 85 -11.59 -5.02 -19.86
C ARG A 85 -10.89 -6.28 -19.33
N GLU A 86 -10.10 -6.18 -18.27
CA GLU A 86 -9.20 -7.28 -17.82
C GLU A 86 -9.80 -8.16 -16.71
N THR A 87 -10.67 -7.63 -15.86
CA THR A 87 -11.28 -8.36 -14.73
C THR A 87 -12.30 -9.43 -15.15
N ALA A 88 -12.83 -9.33 -16.37
CA ALA A 88 -13.96 -10.12 -16.86
C ALA A 88 -13.61 -11.54 -17.35
N GLN A 89 -12.33 -11.84 -17.61
CA GLN A 89 -11.93 -13.07 -18.31
C GLN A 89 -11.55 -14.23 -17.36
N GLN A 90 -11.42 -14.01 -16.04
CA GLN A 90 -10.67 -14.92 -15.15
C GLN A 90 -11.47 -15.72 -14.10
N HIS A 91 -12.80 -15.62 -14.00
CA HIS A 91 -13.54 -16.28 -12.92
C HIS A 91 -14.69 -17.18 -13.42
N VAL A 92 -14.32 -18.37 -13.90
CA VAL A 92 -15.19 -19.56 -13.99
C VAL A 92 -14.35 -20.78 -13.56
N ASP A 93 -14.10 -20.93 -12.26
CA ASP A 93 -14.05 -22.21 -11.52
C ASP A 93 -13.38 -22.01 -10.15
N SER A 94 -14.16 -22.09 -9.07
CA SER A 94 -13.78 -22.68 -7.77
C SER A 94 -14.80 -22.30 -6.69
N SER A 95 -15.69 -23.23 -6.37
CA SER A 95 -16.64 -23.13 -5.26
C SER A 95 -16.01 -23.66 -3.96
N LYS A 96 -15.81 -22.79 -2.95
CA LYS A 96 -15.98 -23.05 -1.49
C LYS A 96 -15.58 -21.83 -0.64
N PRO A 97 -16.42 -21.34 0.30
CA PRO A 97 -16.08 -20.22 1.16
C PRO A 97 -15.57 -20.65 2.55
N ALA A 98 -14.53 -19.96 3.04
CA ALA A 98 -14.20 -19.84 4.46
C ALA A 98 -14.71 -18.48 4.98
N GLY A 99 -15.43 -18.50 6.10
CA GLY A 99 -16.32 -17.42 6.54
C GLY A 99 -15.66 -16.34 7.38
N VAL A 100 -16.06 -15.08 7.11
CA VAL A 100 -16.17 -13.98 8.10
C VAL A 100 -17.42 -13.09 7.88
N PHE A 101 -18.21 -13.27 6.81
CA PHE A 101 -19.40 -12.41 6.54
C PHE A 101 -20.73 -13.14 6.28
N GLY A 102 -20.81 -14.46 6.53
CA GLY A 102 -21.97 -15.31 6.17
C GLY A 102 -23.27 -15.14 6.98
N GLY A 103 -23.43 -14.08 7.79
CA GLY A 103 -24.53 -13.96 8.75
C GLY A 103 -25.70 -13.03 8.40
N MET A 104 -25.71 -12.36 7.24
CA MET A 104 -26.65 -11.24 7.00
C MET A 104 -27.78 -11.46 5.99
N ALA A 105 -27.95 -12.65 5.41
CA ALA A 105 -28.89 -12.83 4.30
C ALA A 105 -30.36 -13.18 4.68
N GLY A 106 -30.74 -13.19 5.95
CA GLY A 106 -32.10 -13.62 6.37
C GLY A 106 -32.81 -12.78 7.43
N ALA A 107 -32.13 -11.81 8.04
CA ALA A 107 -32.77 -10.89 8.99
C ALA A 107 -33.09 -9.59 8.26
N GLY A 108 -34.36 -9.16 8.27
CA GLY A 108 -34.76 -7.88 7.70
C GLY A 108 -33.77 -6.79 8.14
N LEU A 109 -33.04 -6.23 7.18
CA LEU A 109 -31.99 -5.25 7.43
C LEU A 109 -32.63 -4.04 8.11
N LYS A 110 -32.53 -3.99 9.44
CA LYS A 110 -32.90 -2.78 10.18
C LYS A 110 -32.04 -1.67 9.62
N ALA A 111 -32.68 -0.53 9.33
CA ALA A 111 -31.96 0.67 8.91
C ALA A 111 -30.79 0.90 9.88
N PRO A 112 -29.58 1.18 9.37
CA PRO A 112 -28.45 1.44 10.24
C PRO A 112 -28.81 2.56 11.21
N LYS A 113 -28.52 2.35 12.49
CA LYS A 113 -28.72 3.36 13.53
C LYS A 113 -28.08 4.67 13.10
N SER A 114 -28.74 5.79 13.42
CA SER A 114 -28.12 7.11 13.22
C SER A 114 -26.82 7.20 14.04
N LEU A 115 -25.92 8.10 13.68
CA LEU A 115 -24.67 8.32 14.41
C LEU A 115 -24.95 8.62 15.88
N GLU A 116 -25.98 9.44 16.12
CA GLU A 116 -26.45 9.87 17.43
C GLU A 116 -26.99 8.70 18.26
N GLU A 117 -27.52 7.65 17.64
CA GLU A 117 -28.02 6.46 18.33
C GLU A 117 -26.91 5.46 18.72
N THR A 118 -25.66 5.70 18.27
CA THR A 118 -24.55 4.80 18.61
C THR A 118 -24.05 5.03 20.03
N GLN A 119 -23.70 3.95 20.72
CA GLN A 119 -23.14 4.02 22.07
C GLN A 119 -21.82 4.81 22.08
N GLY A 120 -20.98 4.63 21.04
CA GLY A 120 -19.74 5.37 20.89
C GLY A 120 -19.95 6.88 20.85
N PHE A 121 -20.91 7.35 20.04
CA PHE A 121 -21.21 8.78 19.96
C PHE A 121 -21.74 9.31 21.29
N GLN A 122 -22.62 8.56 21.95
CA GLN A 122 -23.20 8.97 23.23
C GLN A 122 -22.17 9.07 24.37
N ALA A 123 -21.08 8.32 24.28
CA ALA A 123 -19.98 8.37 25.26
C ALA A 123 -18.99 9.52 25.04
N LEU A 124 -19.05 10.23 23.90
CA LEU A 124 -18.16 11.37 23.62
C LEU A 124 -18.41 12.54 24.58
N SER A 125 -17.36 13.33 24.83
CA SER A 125 -17.50 14.63 25.50
C SER A 125 -18.41 15.58 24.70
N PRO A 126 -19.06 16.58 25.32
CA PRO A 126 -19.93 17.52 24.60
C PRO A 126 -19.23 18.23 23.42
N SER A 127 -17.97 18.62 23.60
CA SER A 127 -17.17 19.24 22.53
C SER A 127 -16.98 18.27 21.35
N LEU A 128 -16.61 17.02 21.64
CA LEU A 128 -16.42 16.00 20.61
C LEU A 128 -17.72 15.59 19.92
N LYS A 129 -18.84 15.54 20.65
CA LYS A 129 -20.18 15.33 20.06
C LYS A 129 -20.48 16.39 19.00
N GLY A 130 -20.31 17.67 19.35
CA GLY A 130 -20.55 18.79 18.43
C GLY A 130 -19.66 18.73 17.18
N GLN A 131 -18.36 18.46 17.36
CA GLN A 131 -17.44 18.31 16.22
C GLN A 131 -17.80 17.12 15.31
N THR A 132 -18.15 15.99 15.92
CA THR A 132 -18.51 14.75 15.22
C THR A 132 -19.83 14.92 14.45
N GLN A 133 -20.82 15.60 15.03
CA GLN A 133 -22.07 15.98 14.36
C GLN A 133 -21.84 16.91 13.19
N SER A 134 -21.05 17.98 13.38
CA SER A 134 -20.72 18.92 12.29
C SER A 134 -20.04 18.21 11.12
N LEU A 135 -19.11 17.29 11.42
CA LEU A 135 -18.45 16.48 10.41
C LEU A 135 -19.45 15.56 9.68
N ALA A 136 -20.37 14.92 10.40
CA ALA A 136 -21.39 14.06 9.82
C ALA A 136 -22.37 14.84 8.91
N GLN A 137 -22.77 16.04 9.29
CA GLN A 137 -23.68 16.89 8.50
C GLN A 137 -23.10 17.28 7.14
N GLY A 138 -21.79 17.54 7.07
CA GLY A 138 -21.09 17.86 5.82
C GLY A 138 -20.63 16.64 5.00
N ALA A 139 -20.74 15.42 5.55
CA ALA A 139 -20.24 14.20 4.95
C ALA A 139 -21.29 13.54 4.03
N ASN A 140 -20.82 12.85 2.97
CA ASN A 140 -21.69 11.97 2.18
C ASN A 140 -22.10 10.72 3.00
N ALA A 141 -23.03 9.92 2.47
CA ALA A 141 -23.56 8.76 3.20
C ALA A 141 -22.46 7.73 3.58
N MET A 142 -21.48 7.50 2.72
CA MET A 142 -20.38 6.57 2.98
C MET A 142 -19.45 7.08 4.08
N ASP A 143 -19.08 8.36 4.01
CA ASP A 143 -18.26 9.00 5.04
C ASP A 143 -18.98 9.03 6.40
N ARG A 144 -20.30 9.28 6.44
CA ARG A 144 -21.09 9.19 7.68
C ARG A 144 -21.10 7.79 8.27
N ALA A 145 -21.28 6.76 7.44
CA ALA A 145 -21.23 5.37 7.89
C ALA A 145 -19.82 5.01 8.42
N THR A 146 -18.79 5.50 7.75
CA THR A 146 -17.38 5.29 8.12
C THR A 146 -17.03 6.01 9.44
N LEU A 147 -17.57 7.22 9.66
CA LEU A 147 -17.44 7.95 10.93
C LEU A 147 -18.14 7.22 12.08
N SER A 148 -19.34 6.71 11.82
CA SER A 148 -20.10 5.90 12.78
C SER A 148 -19.35 4.61 13.16
N GLY A 149 -18.75 3.93 12.17
CA GLY A 149 -17.87 2.78 12.40
C GLY A 149 -16.70 3.10 13.31
N LEU A 150 -16.01 4.23 13.07
CA LEU A 150 -14.84 4.63 13.84
C LEU A 150 -15.23 4.90 15.30
N VAL A 151 -16.23 5.77 15.50
CA VAL A 151 -16.68 6.20 16.82
C VAL A 151 -17.22 5.04 17.66
N ASN A 152 -17.81 4.03 17.01
CA ASN A 152 -18.34 2.85 17.69
C ASN A 152 -17.32 1.71 17.87
N SER A 153 -16.12 1.81 17.28
CA SER A 153 -15.06 0.80 17.42
C SER A 153 -14.62 0.65 18.88
N SER A 154 -14.24 -0.56 19.29
CA SER A 154 -13.73 -0.81 20.65
C SER A 154 -12.48 0.01 20.94
N SER A 155 -11.58 0.11 19.97
CA SER A 155 -10.33 0.86 20.07
C SER A 155 -10.58 2.34 20.33
N PHE A 156 -11.47 2.99 19.57
CA PHE A 156 -11.80 4.41 19.76
C PHE A 156 -12.51 4.67 21.09
N ARG A 157 -13.45 3.80 21.49
CA ARG A 157 -14.16 3.95 22.77
C ARG A 157 -13.27 3.76 23.98
N GLY A 158 -12.20 2.97 23.85
CA GLY A 158 -11.20 2.76 24.91
C GLY A 158 -10.17 3.88 25.05
N MET A 159 -10.19 4.88 24.17
CA MET A 159 -9.28 6.03 24.21
C MET A 159 -9.71 7.09 25.21
N ASP A 160 -8.74 7.87 25.71
CA ASP A 160 -9.01 9.13 26.39
C ASP A 160 -9.55 10.20 25.42
N ALA A 161 -10.06 11.30 25.97
CA ALA A 161 -10.68 12.36 25.17
C ALA A 161 -9.70 13.04 24.18
N ASP A 162 -8.41 13.13 24.54
CA ASP A 162 -7.38 13.73 23.68
C ASP A 162 -7.10 12.83 22.46
N SER A 163 -6.95 11.54 22.69
CA SER A 163 -6.79 10.54 21.63
C SER A 163 -8.04 10.46 20.75
N GLN A 164 -9.25 10.52 21.33
CA GLN A 164 -10.49 10.60 20.53
C GLN A 164 -10.52 11.85 19.64
N GLN A 165 -10.10 13.00 20.17
CA GLN A 165 -10.00 14.25 19.40
C GLN A 165 -9.05 14.11 18.21
N LYS A 166 -7.86 13.53 18.43
CA LYS A 166 -6.88 13.27 17.36
C LYS A 166 -7.45 12.35 16.28
N ALA A 167 -8.15 11.28 16.66
CA ALA A 167 -8.79 10.38 15.69
C ALA A 167 -9.84 11.11 14.82
N ILE A 168 -10.64 12.00 15.41
CA ILE A 168 -11.60 12.83 14.66
C ILE A 168 -10.89 13.84 13.74
N ASN A 169 -9.76 14.42 14.17
CA ASN A 169 -8.96 15.31 13.33
C ASN A 169 -8.37 14.58 12.12
N VAL A 170 -7.78 13.40 12.34
CA VAL A 170 -7.26 12.54 11.26
C VAL A 170 -8.36 12.16 10.28
N PHE A 171 -9.53 11.76 10.79
CA PHE A 171 -10.69 11.46 9.94
C PHE A 171 -11.11 12.66 9.08
N ARG A 172 -11.18 13.86 9.68
CA ARG A 172 -11.55 15.10 8.99
C ARG A 172 -10.56 15.43 7.87
N ALA A 173 -9.26 15.30 8.14
CA ALA A 173 -8.18 15.64 7.23
C ALA A 173 -8.00 14.62 6.10
N ALA A 174 -8.33 13.35 6.34
CA ALA A 174 -8.27 12.30 5.33
C ALA A 174 -9.35 12.46 4.24
N ASP A 175 -9.07 11.93 3.06
CA ASP A 175 -10.08 11.72 2.01
C ASP A 175 -10.97 10.51 2.32
N SER A 176 -11.97 10.22 1.48
CA SER A 176 -12.90 9.12 1.71
C SER A 176 -12.21 7.75 1.80
N LYS A 177 -11.14 7.52 1.05
CA LYS A 177 -10.37 6.27 1.14
C LYS A 177 -9.60 6.19 2.46
N GLY A 178 -8.89 7.25 2.83
CA GLY A 178 -8.16 7.33 4.09
C GLY A 178 -9.07 7.20 5.32
N ARG A 179 -10.30 7.73 5.27
CA ARG A 179 -11.33 7.53 6.32
C ARG A 179 -11.74 6.07 6.47
N PHE A 180 -11.91 5.38 5.34
CA PHE A 180 -12.20 3.95 5.34
C PHE A 180 -11.01 3.16 5.91
N ASP A 181 -9.80 3.46 5.44
CA ASP A 181 -8.58 2.79 5.93
C ASP A 181 -8.32 3.09 7.42
N LEU A 182 -8.75 4.24 7.94
CA LEU A 182 -8.69 4.56 9.37
C LEU A 182 -9.57 3.61 10.20
N ASN A 183 -10.72 3.16 9.67
CA ASN A 183 -11.52 2.13 10.33
C ASN A 183 -10.81 0.77 10.33
N VAL A 184 -10.13 0.44 9.24
CA VAL A 184 -9.31 -0.78 9.17
C VAL A 184 -8.18 -0.72 10.21
N LEU A 185 -7.50 0.42 10.32
CA LEU A 185 -6.48 0.67 11.35
C LEU A 185 -7.06 0.61 12.77
N ALA A 186 -8.26 1.15 13.00
CA ALA A 186 -8.93 1.10 14.30
C ALA A 186 -9.26 -0.34 14.73
N ALA A 187 -9.54 -1.23 13.78
CA ALA A 187 -9.80 -2.64 14.04
C ALA A 187 -8.51 -3.48 14.17
N ARG A 188 -7.36 -2.96 13.74
CA ARG A 188 -6.08 -3.67 13.76
C ARG A 188 -5.50 -3.69 15.17
N ASN A 189 -4.96 -4.84 15.57
CA ASN A 189 -4.15 -5.00 16.77
C ASN A 189 -2.68 -5.32 16.42
N VAL A 190 -1.76 -4.81 17.23
CA VAL A 190 -0.32 -5.12 17.19
C VAL A 190 0.10 -5.50 18.61
N GLY A 191 0.68 -6.69 18.79
CA GLY A 191 1.07 -7.18 20.12
C GLY A 191 -0.08 -7.25 21.13
N GLY A 192 -1.31 -7.52 20.66
CA GLY A 192 -2.51 -7.57 21.50
C GLY A 192 -3.10 -6.21 21.90
N LYS A 193 -2.57 -5.11 21.37
CA LYS A 193 -3.06 -3.74 21.63
C LYS A 193 -3.58 -3.09 20.35
N PRO A 194 -4.52 -2.14 20.43
CA PRO A 194 -4.96 -1.37 19.26
C PRO A 194 -3.80 -0.70 18.55
N ALA A 195 -3.70 -0.88 17.23
CA ALA A 195 -2.62 -0.32 16.41
C ALA A 195 -2.57 1.21 16.47
N LEU A 196 -3.73 1.87 16.59
CA LEU A 196 -3.82 3.32 16.80
C LEU A 196 -3.04 3.82 18.02
N LEU A 197 -2.89 2.97 19.04
CA LEU A 197 -2.22 3.26 20.31
C LEU A 197 -0.84 2.58 20.44
N ASP A 198 -0.38 1.87 19.40
CA ASP A 198 1.01 1.44 19.31
C ASP A 198 1.93 2.66 19.43
N ARG A 199 3.13 2.48 20.00
CA ARG A 199 4.06 3.59 20.27
C ARG A 199 5.36 3.45 19.49
N ASP A 200 5.84 4.59 19.02
CA ASP A 200 7.11 4.74 18.33
C ASP A 200 8.29 4.79 19.29
N SER A 201 9.50 4.94 18.74
CA SER A 201 10.75 5.01 19.51
C SER A 201 10.86 6.24 20.42
N THR A 202 10.03 7.26 20.22
CA THR A 202 9.95 8.48 21.04
C THR A 202 8.78 8.49 22.02
N GLY A 203 8.00 7.40 22.06
CA GLY A 203 6.85 7.26 22.94
C GLY A 203 5.54 7.86 22.43
N HIS A 204 5.50 8.39 21.20
CA HIS A 204 4.25 8.87 20.58
C HIS A 204 3.49 7.73 19.93
N THR A 205 2.16 7.82 19.94
CA THR A 205 1.30 6.79 19.35
C THR A 205 1.24 6.90 17.83
N THR A 206 0.81 5.84 17.15
CA THR A 206 0.45 5.89 15.73
C THR A 206 -0.49 7.07 15.46
N LEU A 207 -1.48 7.26 16.33
CA LEU A 207 -2.45 8.33 16.19
C LEU A 207 -1.84 9.73 16.38
N ASP A 208 -0.90 9.90 17.31
CA ASP A 208 -0.17 11.18 17.49
C ASP A 208 0.57 11.58 16.21
N ASN A 209 1.25 10.62 15.57
CA ASN A 209 2.00 10.89 14.34
C ASN A 209 1.08 11.16 13.15
N LEU A 210 -0.05 10.46 13.05
CA LEU A 210 -1.06 10.72 12.02
C LEU A 210 -1.73 12.10 12.21
N ASP A 211 -2.02 12.52 13.45
CA ASP A 211 -2.61 13.83 13.74
C ASP A 211 -1.62 14.98 13.43
N LYS A 212 -0.34 14.78 13.75
CA LYS A 212 0.74 15.69 13.31
C LYS A 212 0.83 15.76 11.78
N LEU A 213 0.74 14.62 11.09
CA LEU A 213 0.71 14.60 9.61
C LEU A 213 -0.58 15.24 9.05
N ALA A 214 -1.69 15.20 9.78
CA ALA A 214 -2.97 15.79 9.39
C ALA A 214 -3.02 17.31 9.54
N SER A 215 -2.25 17.90 10.46
CA SER A 215 -2.38 19.31 10.84
C SER A 215 -1.07 20.11 10.87
N GLY A 216 0.07 19.46 11.08
CA GLY A 216 1.38 20.09 11.19
C GLY A 216 1.93 20.61 9.85
N PRO A 217 2.96 21.46 9.86
CA PRO A 217 3.53 22.01 8.63
C PRO A 217 4.08 20.90 7.73
N LEU A 218 3.89 21.04 6.42
CA LEU A 218 4.55 20.21 5.41
C LEU A 218 5.56 21.07 4.67
N SER A 219 6.63 20.46 4.18
CA SER A 219 7.53 21.15 3.26
C SER A 219 6.80 21.60 1.99
N ASP A 220 7.09 22.83 1.53
CA ASP A 220 6.51 23.40 0.30
C ASP A 220 6.82 22.57 -0.96
N GLU A 221 7.89 21.78 -0.94
CA GLU A 221 8.21 20.81 -2.01
C GLU A 221 7.04 19.88 -2.34
N PHE A 222 6.26 19.42 -1.36
CA PHE A 222 5.11 18.55 -1.65
C PHE A 222 4.07 19.26 -2.51
N ALA A 223 3.78 20.53 -2.21
CA ALA A 223 2.86 21.32 -3.01
C ALA A 223 3.42 21.61 -4.42
N LYS A 224 4.74 21.86 -4.53
CA LYS A 224 5.41 22.08 -5.82
C LYS A 224 5.37 20.83 -6.72
N GLU A 225 5.49 19.65 -6.13
CA GLU A 225 5.43 18.37 -6.83
C GLU A 225 3.99 17.81 -6.98
N GLY A 226 2.97 18.60 -6.64
CA GLY A 226 1.57 18.21 -6.80
C GLY A 226 1.09 17.12 -5.84
N VAL A 227 1.79 16.91 -4.72
CA VAL A 227 1.41 15.95 -3.68
C VAL A 227 0.66 16.67 -2.56
N SER A 228 -0.61 16.34 -2.40
CA SER A 228 -1.44 16.90 -1.34
C SER A 228 -1.23 16.19 0.00
N ARG A 229 -1.51 16.90 1.10
CA ARG A 229 -1.60 16.31 2.44
C ARG A 229 -2.55 15.12 2.49
N LYS A 230 -3.69 15.21 1.79
CA LYS A 230 -4.71 14.13 1.77
C LYS A 230 -4.14 12.83 1.20
N GLN A 231 -3.39 12.92 0.10
CA GLN A 231 -2.74 11.77 -0.50
C GLN A 231 -1.71 11.16 0.45
N LEU A 232 -0.84 11.98 1.05
CA LEU A 232 0.19 11.51 1.97
C LEU A 232 -0.40 10.90 3.25
N LEU A 233 -1.38 11.56 3.86
CA LEU A 233 -2.08 11.06 5.04
C LEU A 233 -2.85 9.77 4.73
N GLY A 234 -3.64 9.77 3.66
CA GLY A 234 -4.46 8.61 3.28
C GLY A 234 -3.63 7.37 2.96
N SER A 235 -2.51 7.53 2.26
CA SER A 235 -1.57 6.44 1.98
C SER A 235 -0.87 5.94 3.25
N THR A 236 -0.41 6.84 4.12
CA THR A 236 0.17 6.45 5.41
C THR A 236 -0.82 5.64 6.25
N ILE A 237 -2.09 6.09 6.37
CA ILE A 237 -3.15 5.36 7.09
C ILE A 237 -3.37 3.97 6.48
N GLN A 238 -3.43 3.86 5.14
CA GLN A 238 -3.56 2.58 4.47
C GLN A 238 -2.42 1.64 4.85
N GLU A 239 -1.18 2.10 4.76
CA GLU A 239 0.00 1.27 4.95
C GLU A 239 0.13 0.80 6.40
N VAL A 240 -0.17 1.66 7.37
CA VAL A 240 -0.24 1.26 8.79
C VAL A 240 -1.51 0.50 9.14
N GLY A 241 -2.57 0.56 8.35
CA GLY A 241 -3.76 -0.27 8.53
C GLY A 241 -3.61 -1.65 7.91
N GLN A 242 -2.92 -1.73 6.77
CA GLN A 242 -2.85 -2.87 5.87
C GLN A 242 -1.43 -3.01 5.29
N PRO A 243 -0.44 -3.45 6.10
CA PRO A 243 0.97 -3.51 5.68
C PRO A 243 1.20 -4.31 4.39
N GLY A 244 0.39 -5.35 4.13
CA GLY A 244 0.48 -6.16 2.92
C GLY A 244 0.29 -5.38 1.61
N GLN A 245 -0.28 -4.17 1.68
CA GLN A 245 -0.44 -3.28 0.53
C GLN A 245 0.85 -2.51 0.15
N ILE A 246 1.90 -2.53 0.99
CA ILE A 246 3.14 -1.75 0.76
C ILE A 246 3.90 -2.22 -0.48
N ASN A 247 3.92 -1.47 -1.58
CA ASN A 247 4.39 -1.97 -2.88
C ASN A 247 5.69 -1.31 -3.38
N GLN A 248 6.60 -2.10 -3.97
CA GLN A 248 7.73 -1.58 -4.75
C GLN A 248 7.34 -1.29 -6.20
N ASP A 249 6.29 -1.95 -6.70
CA ASP A 249 5.86 -1.96 -8.09
C ASP A 249 7.03 -2.32 -9.04
N SER A 250 7.34 -1.44 -10.00
CA SER A 250 8.39 -1.64 -11.00
C SER A 250 9.75 -1.08 -10.59
N LYS A 251 9.91 -0.61 -9.35
CA LYS A 251 11.14 0.03 -8.87
C LYS A 251 12.08 -0.95 -8.19
N GLY A 252 13.38 -0.68 -8.21
CA GLY A 252 14.45 -1.45 -7.55
C GLY A 252 14.42 -1.49 -6.03
N THR A 253 13.33 -1.06 -5.39
CA THR A 253 13.25 -0.85 -3.94
C THR A 253 12.83 -2.10 -3.15
N CYS A 254 13.03 -3.32 -3.69
CA CYS A 254 12.60 -4.58 -3.06
C CYS A 254 13.04 -4.69 -1.60
N THR A 255 14.31 -4.36 -1.34
CA THR A 255 14.89 -4.33 0.02
C THR A 255 14.08 -3.45 0.96
N VAL A 256 14.02 -2.15 0.68
CA VAL A 256 13.42 -1.16 1.60
C VAL A 256 11.91 -1.29 1.68
N THR A 257 11.28 -1.85 0.64
CA THR A 257 9.85 -2.18 0.64
C THR A 257 9.56 -3.34 1.58
N SER A 258 10.37 -4.40 1.55
CA SER A 258 10.26 -5.53 2.49
C SER A 258 10.50 -5.09 3.94
N VAL A 259 11.48 -4.20 4.16
CA VAL A 259 11.73 -3.62 5.49
C VAL A 259 10.59 -2.69 5.93
N SER A 260 10.04 -1.88 5.03
CA SER A 260 8.89 -0.99 5.29
C SER A 260 7.65 -1.79 5.68
N TYR A 261 7.40 -2.92 5.00
CA TYR A 261 6.37 -3.89 5.38
C TYR A 261 6.58 -4.40 6.81
N ALA A 262 7.78 -4.87 7.12
CA ALA A 262 8.10 -5.39 8.45
C ALA A 262 7.92 -4.31 9.53
N LEU A 263 8.34 -3.08 9.25
CA LEU A 263 8.17 -1.93 10.14
C LEU A 263 6.70 -1.65 10.39
N SER A 264 5.89 -1.49 9.33
CA SER A 264 4.46 -1.23 9.47
C SER A 264 3.71 -2.38 10.17
N GLN A 265 4.14 -3.63 9.94
CA GLN A 265 3.55 -4.80 10.59
C GLN A 265 3.83 -4.85 12.11
N ARG A 266 5.02 -4.43 12.53
CA ARG A 266 5.50 -4.59 13.92
C ARG A 266 5.36 -3.32 14.76
N ASN A 267 5.49 -2.16 14.13
CA ASN A 267 5.47 -0.86 14.78
C ASN A 267 4.88 0.20 13.81
N PRO A 268 3.55 0.19 13.60
CA PRO A 268 2.88 1.20 12.77
C PRO A 268 3.15 2.63 13.24
N ALA A 269 3.43 2.86 14.53
CA ALA A 269 3.71 4.19 15.04
C ALA A 269 5.02 4.76 14.51
N GLU A 270 6.07 3.94 14.49
CA GLU A 270 7.38 4.28 13.95
C GLU A 270 7.28 4.52 12.44
N TYR A 271 6.51 3.72 11.70
CA TYR A 271 6.26 3.97 10.28
C TYR A 271 5.64 5.35 10.05
N ALA A 272 4.56 5.67 10.77
CA ALA A 272 3.89 6.97 10.67
C ALA A 272 4.81 8.13 11.09
N ARG A 273 5.64 7.94 12.13
CA ARG A 273 6.64 8.91 12.59
C ARG A 273 7.67 9.24 11.50
N LEU A 274 8.18 8.22 10.83
CA LEU A 274 9.18 8.41 9.77
C LEU A 274 8.57 9.18 8.60
N VAL A 275 7.40 8.78 8.11
CA VAL A 275 6.71 9.52 7.03
C VAL A 275 6.43 10.96 7.45
N GLN A 276 5.94 11.19 8.67
CA GLN A 276 5.67 12.52 9.20
C GLN A 276 6.93 13.39 9.27
N GLY A 277 8.05 12.86 9.76
CA GLY A 277 9.32 13.58 9.86
C GLY A 277 9.94 13.89 8.50
N LEU A 278 9.88 12.94 7.55
CA LEU A 278 10.31 13.17 6.18
C LEU A 278 9.44 14.20 5.45
N ALA A 279 8.17 14.31 5.83
CA ALA A 279 7.24 15.27 5.25
C ALA A 279 7.33 16.69 5.83
N SER A 280 8.01 16.86 6.97
CA SER A 280 8.17 18.15 7.65
C SER A 280 9.00 19.13 6.81
N PRO A 281 8.99 20.44 7.14
CA PRO A 281 9.87 21.42 6.49
C PRO A 281 11.34 21.03 6.52
N GLU A 282 11.80 20.46 7.64
CA GLU A 282 13.18 19.99 7.82
C GLU A 282 13.47 18.76 6.96
N GLY A 283 12.47 17.88 6.75
CA GLY A 283 12.62 16.65 5.99
C GLY A 283 13.61 15.67 6.60
N GLN A 284 13.70 15.64 7.93
CA GLN A 284 14.65 14.84 8.69
C GLN A 284 13.97 14.13 9.84
N VAL A 285 14.42 12.91 10.12
CA VAL A 285 13.92 12.14 11.26
C VAL A 285 15.02 11.28 11.88
N LYS A 286 15.06 11.22 13.21
CA LYS A 286 16.01 10.35 13.93
C LYS A 286 15.57 8.90 13.89
N LEU A 287 16.48 8.00 13.55
CA LEU A 287 16.31 6.55 13.57
C LEU A 287 16.59 5.99 14.96
N ARG A 288 16.22 4.72 15.20
CA ARG A 288 16.36 4.08 16.52
C ARG A 288 17.81 3.91 16.96
N ASN A 289 18.72 3.75 16.00
CA ASN A 289 20.15 3.72 16.25
C ASN A 289 20.78 5.12 16.43
N GLY A 290 19.99 6.19 16.42
CA GLY A 290 20.45 7.58 16.57
C GLY A 290 20.86 8.29 15.27
N ASP A 291 20.94 7.56 14.15
CA ASP A 291 21.22 8.15 12.84
C ASP A 291 20.10 9.10 12.41
N THR A 292 20.40 9.96 11.45
CA THR A 292 19.40 10.77 10.75
C THR A 292 19.03 10.10 9.44
N LEU A 293 17.72 9.97 9.19
CA LEU A 293 17.16 9.68 7.88
C LEU A 293 16.73 11.01 7.25
N ASP A 294 17.32 11.32 6.10
CA ASP A 294 17.00 12.51 5.32
C ASP A 294 15.97 12.18 4.23
N ARG A 295 15.12 13.16 3.91
CA ARG A 295 14.20 13.11 2.78
C ARG A 295 14.98 13.05 1.46
N ASN A 296 14.63 12.07 0.63
CA ASN A 296 15.05 12.05 -0.77
C ASN A 296 14.06 12.87 -1.60
N GLY A 297 14.51 13.99 -2.17
CA GLY A 297 13.66 14.89 -2.96
C GLY A 297 13.05 14.26 -4.21
N THR A 298 13.72 13.27 -4.82
CA THR A 298 13.22 12.56 -6.02
C THR A 298 12.06 11.61 -5.71
N GLY A 299 11.84 11.27 -4.43
CA GLY A 299 10.74 10.44 -3.96
C GLY A 299 9.45 11.18 -3.66
N ILE A 300 9.40 12.50 -3.83
CA ILE A 300 8.19 13.29 -3.56
C ILE A 300 7.21 13.15 -4.73
N ALA A 301 7.68 13.52 -5.93
CA ALA A 301 6.86 13.54 -7.13
C ALA A 301 6.31 12.14 -7.47
N PRO A 302 5.12 12.05 -8.11
CA PRO A 302 4.71 10.82 -8.79
C PRO A 302 5.79 10.32 -9.75
N ASP A 303 6.07 9.03 -9.72
CA ASP A 303 6.99 8.38 -10.65
C ASP A 303 6.22 7.53 -11.67
N THR A 304 6.94 6.77 -12.49
CA THR A 304 6.34 5.88 -13.50
C THR A 304 5.68 4.63 -12.91
N ALA A 305 5.85 4.37 -11.61
CA ALA A 305 5.19 3.26 -10.95
C ALA A 305 3.71 3.61 -10.73
N THR A 306 2.81 2.75 -11.18
CA THR A 306 1.36 3.00 -11.17
C THR A 306 0.73 2.77 -9.81
N ASP A 307 1.31 1.87 -9.00
CA ASP A 307 0.69 1.41 -7.77
C ASP A 307 1.35 1.93 -6.49
N ARG A 308 2.49 2.63 -6.62
CA ARG A 308 3.17 3.23 -5.46
C ARG A 308 2.44 4.45 -4.93
N SER A 309 2.23 4.49 -3.63
CA SER A 309 1.63 5.61 -2.91
C SER A 309 2.63 6.77 -2.72
N ALA A 310 2.14 7.91 -2.23
CA ALA A 310 3.01 9.06 -1.91
C ALA A 310 3.95 8.75 -0.72
N SER A 311 3.46 8.11 0.34
CA SER A 311 4.29 7.73 1.49
C SER A 311 5.29 6.62 1.15
N GLU A 312 4.93 5.68 0.28
CA GLU A 312 5.85 4.65 -0.21
C GLU A 312 7.02 5.24 -1.01
N ARG A 313 6.75 6.13 -1.96
CA ARG A 313 7.82 6.78 -2.72
C ARG A 313 8.75 7.57 -1.80
N LEU A 314 8.18 8.34 -0.88
CA LEU A 314 8.93 9.15 0.07
C LEU A 314 9.82 8.28 0.97
N LEU A 315 9.23 7.31 1.66
CA LEU A 315 9.96 6.51 2.64
C LEU A 315 10.97 5.58 1.97
N GLN A 316 10.58 4.86 0.91
CA GLN A 316 11.47 3.89 0.27
C GLN A 316 12.68 4.59 -0.35
N SER A 317 12.50 5.71 -1.07
CA SER A 317 13.63 6.43 -1.68
C SER A 317 14.59 7.00 -0.63
N SER A 318 14.07 7.55 0.48
CA SER A 318 14.88 7.96 1.64
C SER A 318 15.66 6.81 2.25
N LEU A 319 15.04 5.63 2.40
CA LEU A 319 15.74 4.46 2.92
C LEU A 319 16.79 3.91 1.96
N MET A 320 16.57 4.00 0.64
CA MET A 320 17.60 3.67 -0.35
C MET A 320 18.81 4.58 -0.22
N ASP A 321 18.59 5.90 -0.09
CA ASP A 321 19.67 6.88 0.18
C ASP A 321 20.42 6.57 1.48
N TYR A 322 19.67 6.32 2.54
CA TYR A 322 20.27 6.02 3.83
C TYR A 322 21.12 4.73 3.77
N GLY A 323 20.62 3.68 3.11
CA GLY A 323 21.33 2.42 2.90
C GLY A 323 22.57 2.56 2.03
N ASN A 324 22.55 3.44 1.02
CA ASN A 324 23.69 3.78 0.18
C ASN A 324 24.84 4.46 0.95
N GLY A 325 24.51 5.15 2.04
CA GLY A 325 25.48 5.90 2.83
C GLY A 325 26.05 7.10 2.06
N ARG A 326 27.31 7.46 2.34
CA ARG A 326 27.91 8.70 1.81
C ARG A 326 28.31 8.62 0.34
N LEU A 327 28.46 7.42 -0.21
CA LEU A 327 29.08 7.22 -1.53
C LEU A 327 28.10 7.34 -2.68
N TYR A 328 26.82 7.02 -2.45
CA TYR A 328 25.80 7.03 -3.48
C TYR A 328 24.54 7.74 -2.99
N SER A 329 23.80 8.29 -3.94
CA SER A 329 22.41 8.73 -3.80
C SER A 329 21.57 7.89 -4.74
N TYR A 330 20.35 7.59 -4.34
CA TYR A 330 19.32 6.94 -5.12
C TYR A 330 18.47 8.02 -5.78
N ASP A 331 18.19 7.85 -7.06
CA ASP A 331 17.25 8.68 -7.80
C ASP A 331 16.02 7.83 -8.11
N ASN A 332 14.90 8.15 -7.47
CA ASN A 332 13.63 7.46 -7.59
C ASN A 332 13.01 7.61 -8.99
N VAL A 333 13.30 8.71 -9.69
CA VAL A 333 12.77 8.94 -11.05
C VAL A 333 13.43 7.97 -12.02
N SER A 334 14.77 7.96 -12.05
CA SER A 334 15.53 7.07 -12.94
C SER A 334 15.67 5.63 -12.43
N ASP A 335 15.34 5.37 -11.17
CA ASP A 335 15.55 4.09 -10.47
C ASP A 335 17.03 3.65 -10.49
N THR A 336 17.93 4.58 -10.18
CA THR A 336 19.38 4.34 -10.23
C THR A 336 20.13 4.85 -9.01
N HIS A 337 21.27 4.23 -8.72
CA HIS A 337 22.23 4.69 -7.71
C HIS A 337 23.31 5.55 -8.39
N GLN A 338 23.35 6.83 -8.06
CA GLN A 338 24.30 7.80 -8.58
C GLN A 338 25.45 7.99 -7.59
N SER A 339 26.71 7.97 -8.05
CA SER A 339 27.82 8.20 -7.12
C SER A 339 27.93 9.68 -6.75
N ASN A 340 27.99 9.95 -5.45
CA ASN A 340 28.17 11.28 -4.91
C ASN A 340 29.58 11.82 -5.21
N LEU A 341 30.58 10.94 -5.34
CA LEU A 341 31.93 11.33 -5.73
C LEU A 341 31.98 11.84 -7.16
N ALA A 342 31.38 11.11 -8.12
CA ALA A 342 31.29 11.57 -9.50
C ALA A 342 30.46 12.86 -9.60
N GLN A 343 29.37 13.01 -8.83
CA GLN A 343 28.67 14.30 -8.78
C GLN A 343 29.54 15.43 -8.23
N ARG A 344 30.32 15.20 -7.17
CA ARG A 344 31.22 16.21 -6.59
C ARG A 344 32.37 16.57 -7.54
N VAL A 345 32.97 15.57 -8.18
CA VAL A 345 34.02 15.76 -9.19
C VAL A 345 33.46 16.42 -10.44
N ALA A 346 32.28 16.03 -10.93
CA ALA A 346 31.63 16.68 -12.07
C ALA A 346 31.30 18.15 -11.78
N ARG A 347 30.79 18.47 -10.58
CA ARG A 347 30.52 19.86 -10.20
C ARG A 347 31.80 20.69 -10.02
N GLY A 348 32.90 20.09 -9.56
CA GLY A 348 34.17 20.79 -9.33
C GLY A 348 35.08 20.89 -10.56
N TRP A 349 35.16 19.83 -11.37
CA TRP A 349 36.09 19.67 -12.49
C TRP A 349 35.40 19.51 -13.84
N GLY A 350 34.17 18.98 -13.88
CA GLY A 350 33.40 18.81 -15.12
C GLY A 350 33.07 20.14 -15.81
N ASN A 351 32.80 21.20 -15.04
CA ASN A 351 32.67 22.56 -15.57
C ASN A 351 33.99 23.15 -16.08
N MET A 352 35.14 22.63 -15.63
CA MET A 352 36.46 23.14 -16.00
C MET A 352 37.07 22.41 -17.19
N LEU A 353 36.78 21.12 -17.38
CA LEU A 353 37.42 20.28 -18.39
C LEU A 353 36.46 19.71 -19.45
N GLY A 354 35.16 19.98 -19.38
CA GLY A 354 34.18 19.45 -20.33
C GLY A 354 34.08 17.92 -20.35
N VAL A 355 34.54 17.27 -19.27
CA VAL A 355 34.49 15.80 -19.15
C VAL A 355 33.11 15.41 -18.62
N GLU A 356 32.30 14.83 -19.50
CA GLU A 356 31.07 14.15 -19.11
C GLU A 356 31.40 13.03 -18.12
N ALA A 357 30.78 13.05 -16.94
CA ALA A 357 30.97 12.00 -15.95
C ALA A 357 30.55 10.65 -16.54
N SER A 358 31.50 9.73 -16.66
CA SER A 358 31.20 8.36 -17.09
C SER A 358 30.15 7.75 -16.15
N PRO A 359 29.04 7.19 -16.67
CA PRO A 359 27.94 6.73 -15.83
C PRO A 359 28.40 5.64 -14.86
N VAL A 360 28.41 5.96 -13.57
CA VAL A 360 28.79 5.02 -12.52
C VAL A 360 27.77 3.88 -12.49
N ALA A 361 28.28 2.65 -12.63
CA ALA A 361 27.61 1.37 -12.38
C ALA A 361 26.10 1.33 -12.73
N LYS A 362 25.77 1.55 -14.01
CA LYS A 362 24.46 1.16 -14.56
C LYS A 362 24.24 -0.33 -14.27
N GLY A 363 23.27 -0.68 -13.41
CA GLY A 363 22.79 -2.05 -13.30
C GLY A 363 22.48 -2.60 -11.92
N ARG A 364 22.72 -1.86 -10.82
CA ARG A 364 22.18 -2.24 -9.51
C ARG A 364 20.99 -1.35 -9.20
N SER A 365 19.81 -1.95 -9.05
CA SER A 365 18.57 -1.25 -8.70
C SER A 365 18.24 -1.39 -7.20
N GLY A 366 18.80 -2.39 -6.51
CA GLY A 366 18.62 -2.64 -5.08
C GLY A 366 19.86 -2.37 -4.22
N LEU A 367 19.68 -2.42 -2.88
CA LEU A 367 20.76 -2.27 -1.91
C LEU A 367 21.60 -3.55 -1.82
N GLY A 368 22.92 -3.41 -1.68
CA GLY A 368 23.79 -4.52 -1.27
C GLY A 368 23.64 -4.84 0.22
N GLU A 369 24.08 -6.04 0.64
CA GLU A 369 23.86 -6.59 1.99
C GLU A 369 24.22 -5.63 3.14
N THR A 370 25.32 -4.86 3.02
CA THR A 370 25.69 -3.85 4.02
C THR A 370 24.65 -2.73 4.13
N GLY A 371 24.09 -2.29 3.00
CA GLY A 371 23.02 -1.29 2.96
C GLY A 371 21.72 -1.83 3.55
N ILE A 372 21.38 -3.10 3.28
CA ILE A 372 20.24 -3.79 3.89
C ILE A 372 20.38 -3.80 5.41
N LYS A 373 21.53 -4.29 5.90
CA LYS A 373 21.83 -4.36 7.34
C LYS A 373 21.74 -2.97 7.97
N LYS A 374 22.32 -1.95 7.34
CA LYS A 374 22.27 -0.57 7.84
C LYS A 374 20.83 -0.05 7.96
N VAL A 375 20.00 -0.23 6.93
CA VAL A 375 18.59 0.15 6.96
C VAL A 375 17.87 -0.58 8.09
N TYR A 376 18.12 -1.88 8.24
CA TYR A 376 17.51 -2.70 9.28
C TYR A 376 17.92 -2.24 10.69
N ASP A 377 19.22 -2.06 10.94
CA ASP A 377 19.76 -1.54 12.21
C ASP A 377 19.16 -0.17 12.54
N GLY A 378 19.08 0.73 11.56
CA GLY A 378 18.49 2.06 11.72
C GLY A 378 17.04 2.01 12.19
N LEU A 379 16.23 1.18 11.55
CA LEU A 379 14.79 1.12 11.79
C LEU A 379 14.41 0.33 13.05
N PHE A 380 15.16 -0.71 13.39
CA PHE A 380 14.82 -1.58 14.51
C PHE A 380 15.73 -1.37 15.74
N GLY A 381 16.83 -0.63 15.60
CA GLY A 381 17.74 -0.28 16.70
C GLY A 381 18.58 -1.46 17.21
N GLY A 382 18.63 -2.57 16.48
CA GLY A 382 19.32 -3.79 16.86
C GLY A 382 20.64 -4.00 16.09
N ASP A 383 21.46 -4.93 16.58
CA ASP A 383 22.67 -5.41 15.91
C ASP A 383 22.30 -6.47 14.87
N ALA A 384 21.61 -6.08 13.78
CA ALA A 384 21.13 -7.04 12.80
C ALA A 384 22.29 -7.89 12.28
N LYS A 385 22.10 -9.20 12.27
CA LYS A 385 23.08 -10.20 11.86
C LYS A 385 22.82 -10.58 10.42
N LEU A 386 23.83 -10.39 9.59
CA LEU A 386 23.88 -10.94 8.25
C LEU A 386 24.41 -12.37 8.31
N VAL A 387 23.62 -13.32 7.84
CA VAL A 387 24.01 -14.72 7.70
C VAL A 387 24.01 -15.04 6.21
N VAL A 388 25.19 -15.06 5.60
CA VAL A 388 25.39 -15.54 4.24
C VAL A 388 25.26 -17.05 4.23
N ASN A 389 24.52 -17.57 3.24
CA ASN A 389 24.28 -19.00 3.13
C ASN A 389 25.57 -19.76 2.74
N ASP A 390 25.64 -21.02 3.14
CA ASP A 390 26.70 -21.91 2.68
C ASP A 390 26.35 -22.53 1.32
N ALA A 391 27.29 -23.29 0.74
CA ALA A 391 27.05 -23.98 -0.53
C ALA A 391 25.92 -25.02 -0.46
N ALA A 392 25.59 -25.51 0.74
CA ALA A 392 24.51 -26.48 0.96
C ALA A 392 23.13 -25.83 1.11
N GLY A 393 23.08 -24.50 1.25
CA GLY A 393 21.84 -23.77 1.41
C GLY A 393 21.27 -23.79 2.83
N THR A 394 21.98 -24.36 3.80
CA THR A 394 21.44 -24.73 5.12
C THR A 394 21.65 -23.66 6.17
N LYS A 395 22.81 -23.01 6.20
CA LYS A 395 23.16 -22.06 7.26
C LYS A 395 22.16 -20.91 7.42
N ALA A 396 21.67 -20.37 6.31
CA ALA A 396 20.70 -19.27 6.35
C ALA A 396 19.31 -19.76 6.79
N LEU A 397 18.91 -20.98 6.42
CA LEU A 397 17.66 -21.59 6.89
C LEU A 397 17.70 -21.94 8.37
N ASP A 398 18.82 -22.48 8.85
CA ASP A 398 19.03 -22.75 10.27
C ASP A 398 18.96 -21.45 11.09
N ALA A 399 19.49 -20.36 10.52
CA ALA A 399 19.36 -19.03 11.10
C ALA A 399 17.92 -18.48 11.09
N LEU A 400 16.94 -19.10 10.41
CA LEU A 400 15.52 -18.75 10.52
C LEU A 400 14.80 -19.57 11.58
N ALA A 401 15.41 -20.64 12.12
CA ALA A 401 14.80 -21.43 13.17
C ALA A 401 14.47 -20.54 14.39
N GLY A 402 13.19 -20.50 14.76
CA GLY A 402 12.69 -19.66 15.86
C GLY A 402 12.66 -18.15 15.59
N ALA A 403 12.96 -17.70 14.36
CA ALA A 403 12.74 -16.31 13.98
C ALA A 403 11.24 -15.98 14.03
N LYS A 404 10.89 -14.78 14.49
CA LYS A 404 9.51 -14.32 14.53
C LYS A 404 9.11 -13.74 13.15
N PRO A 405 7.81 -13.65 12.86
CA PRO A 405 7.34 -12.96 11.66
C PRO A 405 7.90 -11.55 11.55
N SER A 406 8.40 -11.21 10.35
CA SER A 406 8.94 -9.91 10.01
C SER A 406 10.13 -9.45 10.86
N THR A 407 10.85 -10.38 11.50
CA THR A 407 12.14 -10.12 12.17
C THR A 407 13.35 -10.56 11.33
N ALA A 408 13.12 -11.00 10.09
CA ALA A 408 14.18 -11.39 9.17
C ALA A 408 13.84 -11.00 7.73
N MET A 409 14.86 -10.59 6.97
CA MET A 409 14.81 -10.38 5.53
C MET A 409 15.57 -11.51 4.85
N LEU A 410 15.00 -12.06 3.77
CA LEU A 410 15.63 -13.10 2.97
C LEU A 410 16.10 -12.48 1.67
N THR A 411 17.36 -12.69 1.31
CA THR A 411 17.85 -12.41 -0.04
C THR A 411 17.80 -13.70 -0.84
N LEU A 412 16.98 -13.72 -1.89
CA LEU A 412 16.75 -14.87 -2.74
C LEU A 412 17.39 -14.66 -4.12
N LYS A 413 17.93 -15.72 -4.71
CA LYS A 413 18.26 -15.78 -6.14
C LYS A 413 16.96 -15.88 -6.92
N TRP A 414 16.62 -14.79 -7.60
CA TRP A 414 15.40 -14.63 -8.38
C TRP A 414 15.73 -14.47 -9.85
N GLY A 415 15.64 -15.57 -10.61
CA GLY A 415 16.21 -15.60 -11.96
C GLY A 415 17.70 -15.32 -11.96
N ASN A 416 18.09 -14.21 -12.60
CA ASN A 416 19.47 -13.76 -12.72
C ASN A 416 19.83 -12.62 -11.75
N SER A 417 18.91 -12.22 -10.86
CA SER A 417 19.13 -11.15 -9.88
C SER A 417 18.94 -11.65 -8.45
N ALA A 418 19.36 -10.84 -7.49
CA ALA A 418 18.91 -10.97 -6.11
C ALA A 418 17.52 -10.34 -5.95
N HIS A 419 16.74 -10.82 -4.98
CA HIS A 419 15.44 -10.27 -4.60
C HIS A 419 15.24 -10.38 -3.10
N GLU A 420 14.93 -9.26 -2.44
CA GLU A 420 14.70 -9.25 -1.00
C GLU A 420 13.22 -9.39 -0.65
N VAL A 421 12.91 -10.38 0.18
CA VAL A 421 11.56 -10.64 0.71
C VAL A 421 11.55 -10.60 2.23
N ALA A 422 10.40 -10.28 2.83
CA ALA A 422 10.25 -10.31 4.28
C ALA A 422 9.86 -11.71 4.75
N PHE A 423 10.64 -12.31 5.64
CA PHE A 423 10.32 -13.61 6.24
C PHE A 423 9.07 -13.51 7.13
N ASP A 424 8.20 -14.52 7.05
CA ASP A 424 7.05 -14.65 7.95
C ASP A 424 7.24 -15.84 8.90
N ARG A 425 7.31 -17.06 8.38
CA ARG A 425 7.46 -18.27 9.20
C ARG A 425 7.96 -19.47 8.41
N ILE A 426 8.36 -20.51 9.14
CA ILE A 426 8.50 -21.86 8.61
C ILE A 426 7.36 -22.69 9.20
N GLU A 427 6.61 -23.38 8.35
CA GLU A 427 5.49 -24.23 8.76
C GLU A 427 5.49 -25.48 7.87
N GLY A 428 5.59 -26.66 8.51
CA GLY A 428 5.78 -27.91 7.80
C GLY A 428 7.05 -27.90 6.95
N ASP A 429 6.92 -28.23 5.67
CA ASP A 429 8.01 -28.27 4.69
C ASP A 429 8.15 -26.97 3.89
N ARG A 430 7.58 -25.85 4.36
CA ARG A 430 7.52 -24.59 3.61
C ARG A 430 8.07 -23.38 4.37
N VAL A 431 8.68 -22.47 3.62
CA VAL A 431 9.06 -21.14 4.06
C VAL A 431 8.04 -20.14 3.51
N TYR A 432 7.42 -19.39 4.42
CA TYR A 432 6.46 -18.32 4.10
C TYR A 432 7.17 -16.98 4.16
N PHE A 433 6.93 -16.15 3.16
CA PHE A 433 7.52 -14.83 3.04
C PHE A 433 6.59 -13.89 2.29
N ARG A 434 6.70 -12.61 2.61
CA ARG A 434 5.97 -11.56 1.92
C ARG A 434 6.83 -10.98 0.81
N ASN A 435 6.31 -11.04 -0.42
CA ASN A 435 6.99 -10.49 -1.58
C ASN A 435 6.73 -8.97 -1.70
N PRO A 436 7.75 -8.12 -1.93
CA PRO A 436 7.62 -6.67 -2.01
C PRO A 436 6.72 -6.12 -3.14
N TRP A 437 6.24 -6.95 -4.07
CA TRP A 437 5.30 -6.53 -5.13
C TRP A 437 3.87 -6.26 -4.65
N GLY A 438 3.60 -6.33 -3.33
CA GLY A 438 2.28 -6.05 -2.79
C GLY A 438 1.23 -7.12 -3.09
N GLY A 439 -0.03 -6.75 -2.88
CA GLY A 439 -1.16 -7.59 -3.29
C GLY A 439 -1.22 -7.75 -4.80
N ARG A 440 -1.61 -8.93 -5.28
CA ARG A 440 -1.63 -9.29 -6.70
C ARG A 440 -3.00 -9.72 -7.18
N PHE A 441 -3.24 -9.50 -8.48
CA PHE A 441 -4.42 -9.97 -9.19
C PHE A 441 -4.28 -11.41 -9.67
N VAL A 442 -3.88 -12.31 -8.75
CA VAL A 442 -3.75 -13.75 -9.01
C VAL A 442 -4.48 -14.47 -7.88
N PRO A 443 -5.24 -15.56 -8.15
CA PRO A 443 -5.91 -16.29 -7.09
C PRO A 443 -4.95 -16.81 -6.02
N SER A 444 -5.35 -16.76 -4.75
CA SER A 444 -4.65 -17.47 -3.69
C SER A 444 -4.62 -18.98 -3.98
N GLY A 445 -3.52 -19.63 -3.63
CA GLY A 445 -3.21 -21.01 -3.98
C GLY A 445 -2.56 -21.19 -5.35
N ALA A 446 -2.43 -20.14 -6.17
CA ALA A 446 -1.80 -20.25 -7.48
C ALA A 446 -0.31 -20.61 -7.37
N GLU A 447 0.10 -21.63 -8.13
CA GLU A 447 1.51 -22.01 -8.29
C GLU A 447 2.18 -21.10 -9.34
N MET A 448 3.27 -20.47 -8.94
CA MET A 448 4.09 -19.60 -9.77
C MET A 448 5.37 -20.34 -10.15
N LYS A 449 5.48 -20.67 -11.45
CA LYS A 449 6.68 -21.27 -12.03
C LYS A 449 7.78 -20.22 -12.18
N GLY A 450 9.01 -20.62 -11.88
CA GLY A 450 10.20 -19.78 -12.05
C GLY A 450 11.24 -20.12 -10.99
N PRO A 451 12.43 -19.53 -11.04
CA PRO A 451 13.39 -19.59 -9.94
C PRO A 451 13.14 -18.43 -8.93
N PRO A 452 12.59 -18.66 -7.72
CA PRO A 452 12.14 -19.93 -7.14
C PRO A 452 10.69 -20.31 -7.47
N ASN A 453 10.41 -21.62 -7.51
CA ASN A 453 9.05 -22.12 -7.64
C ASN A 453 8.35 -21.87 -6.31
N ARG A 454 7.14 -21.32 -6.38
CA ARG A 454 6.46 -20.83 -5.17
C ARG A 454 4.96 -20.79 -5.38
N ARG A 455 4.23 -20.72 -4.28
CA ARG A 455 2.78 -20.57 -4.24
C ARG A 455 2.42 -19.18 -3.73
N LEU A 456 1.40 -18.56 -4.29
CA LEU A 456 0.79 -17.34 -3.74
C LEU A 456 -0.23 -17.76 -2.67
N ASP A 457 0.12 -17.69 -1.39
CA ASP A 457 -0.78 -18.12 -0.30
C ASP A 457 -1.86 -17.10 0.02
N ASP A 458 -1.53 -15.81 -0.07
CA ASP A 458 -2.50 -14.73 0.09
C ASP A 458 -2.22 -13.61 -0.92
N ALA A 459 -3.08 -13.56 -1.93
CA ALA A 459 -3.04 -12.56 -2.98
C ALA A 459 -3.25 -11.13 -2.47
N PHE A 460 -3.96 -10.93 -1.36
CA PHE A 460 -4.23 -9.59 -0.85
C PHE A 460 -3.02 -8.96 -0.16
N THR A 461 -2.21 -9.79 0.52
CA THR A 461 -1.03 -9.32 1.26
C THR A 461 0.29 -9.53 0.51
N GLY A 462 0.25 -10.28 -0.59
CA GLY A 462 1.46 -10.70 -1.32
C GLY A 462 2.24 -11.78 -0.57
N MET A 463 1.57 -12.56 0.30
CA MET A 463 2.19 -13.66 1.00
C MET A 463 2.39 -14.82 0.03
N GLU A 464 3.63 -15.30 -0.04
CA GLU A 464 4.04 -16.43 -0.85
C GLU A 464 4.72 -17.48 0.03
N SER A 465 4.85 -18.68 -0.50
CA SER A 465 5.67 -19.71 0.12
C SER A 465 6.37 -20.59 -0.90
N MET A 466 7.48 -21.18 -0.51
CA MET A 466 8.19 -22.20 -1.27
C MET A 466 8.54 -23.37 -0.37
N SER A 467 8.84 -24.54 -0.94
CA SER A 467 9.32 -25.67 -0.14
C SER A 467 10.70 -25.36 0.46
N LEU A 468 11.06 -26.02 1.57
CA LEU A 468 12.39 -25.91 2.16
C LEU A 468 13.49 -26.30 1.18
N GLU A 469 13.25 -27.32 0.36
CA GLU A 469 14.19 -27.73 -0.69
C GLU A 469 14.39 -26.67 -1.76
N GLU A 470 13.32 -25.95 -2.13
CA GLU A 470 13.46 -24.81 -3.05
C GLU A 470 14.18 -23.64 -2.36
N ALA A 471 13.88 -23.38 -1.09
CA ALA A 471 14.56 -22.34 -0.32
C ALA A 471 16.08 -22.62 -0.21
N LYS A 472 16.52 -23.86 0.03
CA LYS A 472 17.95 -24.22 0.06
C LYS A 472 18.68 -23.85 -1.23
N LYS A 473 18.03 -24.02 -2.39
CA LYS A 473 18.63 -23.72 -3.71
C LYS A 473 18.73 -22.22 -3.98
N HIS A 474 17.80 -21.44 -3.44
CA HIS A 474 17.61 -20.04 -3.83
C HIS A 474 17.98 -19.03 -2.74
N LEU A 475 18.05 -19.42 -1.47
CA LEU A 475 18.39 -18.51 -0.39
C LEU A 475 19.89 -18.17 -0.43
N LEU A 476 20.21 -16.89 -0.59
CA LEU A 476 21.58 -16.38 -0.66
C LEU A 476 22.06 -15.90 0.71
N SER A 477 21.23 -15.16 1.43
CA SER A 477 21.54 -14.66 2.77
C SER A 477 20.28 -14.27 3.54
N VAL A 478 20.45 -14.09 4.85
CA VAL A 478 19.42 -13.61 5.78
C VAL A 478 19.96 -12.45 6.58
N VAL A 479 19.17 -11.38 6.73
CA VAL A 479 19.42 -10.32 7.72
C VAL A 479 18.37 -10.42 8.81
N ARG A 480 18.77 -10.59 10.08
CA ARG A 480 17.84 -10.78 11.20
C ARG A 480 18.30 -10.08 12.48
N GLU A 481 17.37 -9.85 13.39
CA GLU A 481 17.68 -9.45 14.78
C GLU A 481 18.44 -10.53 15.56
#